data_AF-A0A950QDZ2-F1
#
_entry.id   AF-A0A950QDZ2-F1
#
_cell.length_a   1.000
_cell.length_b   1.000
_cell.length_c   1.000
_cell.angle_alpha   90.00
_cell.angle_beta   90.00
_cell.angle_gamma   90.00
#
_symmetry.space_group_name_H-M   'P 1'
#
loop_
_entity.id
_entity.type
_entity.pdbx_description
1 polymer ?
#
loop_
_entity_poly.entity_id
_entity_poly.type
_entity_poly.pdbx_seq_one_letter_code
_entity_poly.pdbx_strand_id
1 'polypeptide(L)'
;MLAEWSVELGSDDPRLELPWVSEDGNLRFLDLKQQPELVLEIREACFYPELSEFLSWANSPESPFQTAKCDAWTSRQINVEEEVFGEPCKFGSYIDLLFSAAEAKLSFQQHESFVQTVTRMLRRAPDLSSAAEFIVRRCVDRRSAPDSAVDCFFVTFYLHGYGEDEQQARKCWSIALKLVQHAMIQHCARSVQS
;
A
#
# COMPACT_ATOMS: atom_id res chain seq x y z
N MET A 1 14.29 7.15 -6.68
CA MET A 1 12.82 7.17 -6.84
C MET A 1 12.22 8.39 -6.15
N LEU A 2 11.14 8.95 -6.69
CA LEU A 2 10.35 9.97 -6.01
C LEU A 2 9.50 9.32 -4.90
N ALA A 3 9.42 9.93 -3.74
CA ALA A 3 8.60 9.41 -2.65
C ALA A 3 7.98 10.53 -1.82
N GLU A 4 6.68 10.44 -1.58
CA GLU A 4 5.88 11.44 -0.89
C GLU A 4 4.92 10.81 0.11
N TRP A 5 4.44 11.64 1.03
CA TRP A 5 3.41 11.23 1.98
C TRP A 5 2.48 12.40 2.28
N SER A 6 1.24 12.07 2.60
CA SER A 6 0.19 13.04 2.91
C SER A 6 -0.80 12.46 3.93
N VAL A 7 -1.74 13.29 4.38
CA VAL A 7 -2.75 12.96 5.38
C VAL A 7 -4.10 13.46 4.89
N GLU A 8 -5.07 12.57 4.79
CA GLU A 8 -6.43 12.83 4.32
C GLU A 8 -7.43 12.36 5.40
N LEU A 9 -7.77 13.25 6.33
CA LEU A 9 -8.63 12.97 7.49
C LEU A 9 -9.84 13.92 7.60
N GLY A 10 -10.04 14.80 6.61
CA GLY A 10 -11.20 15.68 6.51
C GLY A 10 -12.50 14.90 6.44
N SER A 11 -13.63 15.51 6.82
CA SER A 11 -14.95 14.85 6.89
C SER A 11 -15.35 14.11 5.62
N ASP A 12 -15.02 14.70 4.47
CA ASP A 12 -15.39 14.25 3.13
C ASP A 12 -14.25 13.48 2.43
N ASP A 13 -13.10 13.33 3.09
CA ASP A 13 -11.99 12.54 2.55
C ASP A 13 -12.34 11.05 2.51
N PRO A 14 -11.80 10.30 1.53
CA PRO A 14 -12.04 8.87 1.41
C PRO A 14 -11.73 8.11 2.70
N ARG A 15 -12.63 7.20 3.07
CA ARG A 15 -12.48 6.31 4.23
C ARG A 15 -12.65 4.85 3.85
N LEU A 16 -12.03 3.96 4.60
CA LEU A 16 -12.22 2.52 4.49
C LEU A 16 -13.22 2.03 5.54
N GLU A 17 -14.09 1.10 5.18
CA GLU A 17 -14.90 0.34 6.14
C GLU A 17 -14.52 -1.14 6.07
N LEU A 18 -14.28 -1.78 7.21
CA LEU A 18 -13.89 -3.19 7.30
C LEU A 18 -14.97 -4.04 8.00
N PRO A 19 -15.33 -5.21 7.44
CA PRO A 19 -14.84 -5.77 6.18
C PRO A 19 -15.37 -4.98 4.97
N TRP A 20 -14.48 -4.69 4.02
CA TRP A 20 -14.83 -3.98 2.79
C TRP A 20 -15.54 -4.91 1.81
N VAL A 21 -16.49 -4.38 1.06
CA VAL A 21 -17.16 -5.04 -0.07
C VAL A 21 -17.37 -3.98 -1.16
N SER A 22 -17.19 -4.34 -2.43
CA SER A 22 -17.52 -3.46 -3.55
C SER A 22 -19.02 -3.24 -3.65
N GLU A 23 -19.45 -2.16 -4.29
CA GLU A 23 -20.88 -1.81 -4.43
C GLU A 23 -21.69 -2.91 -5.13
N ASP A 24 -21.08 -3.62 -6.07
CA ASP A 24 -21.67 -4.74 -6.80
C ASP A 24 -21.54 -6.09 -6.07
N GLY A 25 -20.85 -6.14 -4.93
CA GLY A 25 -20.63 -7.35 -4.13
C GLY A 25 -19.60 -8.33 -4.71
N ASN A 26 -18.99 -8.03 -5.87
CA ASN A 26 -18.09 -8.96 -6.56
C ASN A 26 -16.69 -9.02 -5.92
N LEU A 27 -16.25 -7.92 -5.31
CA LEU A 27 -15.00 -7.84 -4.58
C LEU A 27 -15.29 -7.70 -3.10
N ARG A 28 -14.45 -8.31 -2.27
CA ARG A 28 -14.59 -8.29 -0.81
C ARG A 28 -13.22 -8.29 -0.15
N PHE A 29 -13.21 -7.87 1.10
CA PHE A 29 -12.08 -8.06 1.98
C PHE A 29 -11.77 -9.56 2.13
N LEU A 30 -10.51 -9.91 1.90
CA LEU A 30 -9.97 -11.25 2.12
C LEU A 30 -8.96 -11.16 3.27
N ASP A 31 -9.20 -11.92 4.35
CA ASP A 31 -8.32 -11.91 5.52
C ASP A 31 -7.08 -12.76 5.25
N LEU A 32 -6.15 -12.22 4.46
CA LEU A 32 -4.90 -12.90 4.10
C LEU A 32 -4.01 -13.20 5.32
N LYS A 33 -4.20 -12.47 6.44
CA LYS A 33 -3.41 -12.68 7.65
C LYS A 33 -3.86 -13.94 8.40
N GLN A 34 -5.16 -14.26 8.34
CA GLN A 34 -5.70 -15.51 8.91
C GLN A 34 -5.72 -16.66 7.91
N GLN A 35 -5.93 -16.38 6.62
CA GLN A 35 -6.05 -17.37 5.54
C GLN A 35 -5.15 -16.95 4.35
N PRO A 36 -3.83 -17.20 4.42
CA PRO A 36 -2.87 -16.77 3.39
C PRO A 36 -3.18 -17.31 1.99
N GLU A 37 -3.80 -18.48 1.88
CA GLU A 37 -4.19 -19.11 0.62
C GLU A 37 -5.18 -18.28 -0.21
N LEU A 38 -5.93 -17.37 0.42
CA LEU A 38 -6.86 -16.46 -0.24
C LEU A 38 -6.15 -15.49 -1.20
N VAL A 39 -4.82 -15.34 -1.14
CA VAL A 39 -4.06 -14.56 -2.12
C VAL A 39 -4.27 -15.09 -3.55
N LEU A 40 -4.59 -16.38 -3.70
CA LEU A 40 -4.89 -17.01 -4.98
C LEU A 40 -6.26 -16.61 -5.56
N GLU A 41 -7.13 -15.99 -4.75
CA GLU A 41 -8.40 -15.41 -5.21
C GLU A 41 -8.22 -13.97 -5.73
N ILE A 42 -7.07 -13.34 -5.48
CA ILE A 42 -6.80 -11.96 -5.90
C ILE A 42 -6.25 -11.98 -7.32
N ARG A 43 -7.06 -11.45 -8.25
CA ARG A 43 -6.73 -11.41 -9.68
C ARG A 43 -5.36 -10.77 -9.92
N GLU A 44 -5.11 -9.61 -9.34
CA GLU A 44 -3.88 -8.84 -9.53
C GLU A 44 -2.66 -9.62 -9.02
N ALA A 45 -2.79 -10.30 -7.88
CA ALA A 45 -1.72 -11.15 -7.34
C ALA A 45 -1.41 -12.34 -8.26
N CYS A 46 -2.42 -12.91 -8.93
CA CYS A 46 -2.23 -13.98 -9.91
C CYS A 46 -1.51 -13.50 -11.18
N PHE A 47 -1.72 -12.25 -11.62
CA PHE A 47 -1.06 -11.69 -12.80
C PHE A 47 0.32 -11.09 -12.52
N TYR A 48 0.54 -10.59 -11.30
CA TYR A 48 1.73 -9.85 -10.90
C TYR A 48 2.39 -10.52 -9.69
N PRO A 49 3.35 -11.44 -9.91
CA PRO A 49 4.01 -12.19 -8.84
C PRO A 49 4.65 -11.29 -7.77
N GLU A 50 5.16 -10.12 -8.14
CA GLU A 50 5.76 -9.18 -7.20
C GLU A 50 4.74 -8.55 -6.25
N LEU A 51 3.50 -8.34 -6.71
CA LEU A 51 2.40 -7.93 -5.85
C LEU A 51 2.00 -9.09 -4.93
N SER A 52 1.94 -10.33 -5.44
CA SER A 52 1.66 -11.52 -4.63
C SER A 52 2.68 -11.72 -3.51
N GLU A 53 3.98 -11.56 -3.83
CA GLU A 53 5.08 -11.61 -2.86
C GLU A 53 4.91 -10.53 -1.78
N PHE A 54 4.61 -9.30 -2.20
CA PHE A 54 4.37 -8.19 -1.27
C PHE A 54 3.18 -8.45 -0.34
N LEU A 55 2.03 -8.86 -0.90
CA LEU A 55 0.82 -9.15 -0.12
C LEU A 55 1.06 -10.30 0.85
N SER A 56 1.75 -11.35 0.41
CA SER A 56 2.09 -12.51 1.26
C SER A 56 2.98 -12.10 2.43
N TRP A 57 4.00 -11.26 2.19
CA TRP A 57 4.83 -10.72 3.26
C TRP A 57 4.03 -9.79 4.18
N ALA A 58 3.28 -8.83 3.62
CA ALA A 58 2.56 -7.83 4.41
C ALA A 58 1.56 -8.47 5.35
N ASN A 59 0.98 -9.62 4.98
CA ASN A 59 0.04 -10.38 5.80
C ASN A 59 0.69 -11.54 6.57
N SER A 60 2.00 -11.73 6.51
CA SER A 60 2.67 -12.81 7.24
C SER A 60 2.54 -12.61 8.77
N PRO A 61 2.68 -13.67 9.58
CA PRO A 61 2.68 -13.56 11.03
C PRO A 61 3.73 -12.59 11.60
N GLU A 62 4.87 -12.46 10.91
CA GLU A 62 6.00 -11.61 11.32
C GLU A 62 5.83 -10.14 10.92
N SER A 63 4.97 -9.86 9.93
CA SER A 63 4.66 -8.50 9.52
C SER A 63 3.67 -7.85 10.49
N PRO A 64 3.89 -6.58 10.90
CA PRO A 64 2.91 -5.86 11.71
C PRO A 64 1.69 -5.42 10.89
N PHE A 65 1.69 -5.65 9.58
CA PHE A 65 0.64 -5.21 8.68
C PHE A 65 -0.42 -6.29 8.40
N GLN A 66 -1.52 -5.83 7.82
CA GLN A 66 -2.51 -6.59 7.08
C GLN A 66 -2.95 -5.73 5.88
N THR A 67 -3.43 -6.34 4.81
CA THR A 67 -3.90 -5.60 3.61
C THR A 67 -5.41 -5.69 3.46
N ALA A 68 -6.05 -4.63 2.98
CA ALA A 68 -7.51 -4.62 2.77
C ALA A 68 -7.94 -4.62 1.30
N LYS A 69 -7.27 -3.84 0.46
CA LYS A 69 -7.56 -3.69 -0.96
C LYS A 69 -6.24 -3.57 -1.72
N CYS A 70 -6.25 -3.97 -2.98
CA CYS A 70 -5.20 -3.64 -3.92
C CYS A 70 -5.76 -3.54 -5.34
N ASP A 71 -5.00 -2.89 -6.22
CA ASP A 71 -5.23 -2.88 -7.67
C ASP A 71 -3.91 -2.69 -8.40
N ALA A 72 -3.85 -3.05 -9.67
CA ALA A 72 -2.72 -2.82 -10.57
C ALA A 72 -3.19 -2.53 -12.00
N TRP A 73 -2.61 -1.51 -12.63
CA TRP A 73 -3.04 -1.03 -13.94
C TRP A 73 -1.88 -0.48 -14.77
N THR A 74 -2.11 -0.38 -16.08
CA THR A 74 -1.23 0.34 -17.02
C THR A 74 -1.93 1.60 -17.50
N SER A 75 -1.18 2.67 -17.78
CA SER A 75 -1.72 3.92 -18.32
C SER A 75 -0.69 4.66 -19.18
N ARG A 76 -1.19 5.45 -20.12
CA ARG A 76 -0.44 6.46 -20.88
C ARG A 76 -0.81 7.89 -20.47
N GLN A 77 -1.67 8.04 -19.47
CA GLN A 77 -2.00 9.34 -18.89
C GLN A 77 -0.91 9.70 -17.88
N ILE A 78 -0.09 10.67 -18.26
CA ILE A 78 0.98 11.26 -17.44
C ILE A 78 0.46 12.62 -16.97
N ASN A 79 0.43 12.84 -15.65
CA ASN A 79 0.08 14.15 -15.09
C ASN A 79 1.31 15.06 -15.00
N VAL A 80 1.11 16.33 -14.65
CA VAL A 80 2.17 17.34 -14.63
C VAL A 80 3.27 16.97 -13.62
N GLU A 81 2.90 16.39 -12.49
CA GLU A 81 3.83 15.95 -11.44
C GLU A 81 4.72 14.78 -11.91
N GLU A 82 4.22 13.97 -12.86
CA GLU A 82 4.89 12.81 -13.44
C GLU A 82 5.74 13.16 -14.67
N GLU A 83 5.57 14.33 -15.27
CA GLU A 83 6.36 14.77 -16.45
C GLU A 83 7.87 14.79 -16.17
N VAL A 84 8.27 14.92 -14.90
CA VAL A 84 9.67 14.87 -14.45
C VAL A 84 10.39 13.57 -14.86
N PHE A 85 9.65 12.47 -15.05
CA PHE A 85 10.22 11.19 -15.48
C PHE A 85 10.50 11.13 -16.98
N GLY A 86 9.85 11.98 -17.79
CA GLY A 86 10.08 12.06 -19.24
C GLY A 86 9.57 10.85 -20.03
N GLU A 87 8.76 9.98 -19.43
CA GLU A 87 8.32 8.71 -20.02
C GLU A 87 6.83 8.73 -20.41
N PRO A 88 6.44 8.10 -21.53
CA PRO A 88 5.06 8.13 -22.05
C PRO A 88 4.13 7.07 -21.46
N CYS A 89 4.64 6.13 -20.66
CA CYS A 89 3.87 5.03 -20.10
C CYS A 89 4.17 4.86 -18.61
N LYS A 90 3.13 4.53 -17.83
CA LYS A 90 3.24 4.17 -16.43
C LYS A 90 2.50 2.87 -16.10
N PHE A 91 3.07 2.10 -15.19
CA PHE A 91 2.43 0.97 -14.55
C PHE A 91 2.22 1.32 -13.07
N GLY A 92 0.96 1.31 -12.64
CA GLY A 92 0.54 1.72 -11.31
C GLY A 92 0.01 0.56 -10.48
N SER A 93 0.13 0.67 -9.17
CA SER A 93 -0.62 -0.14 -8.21
C SER A 93 -1.00 0.69 -7.00
N TYR A 94 -2.04 0.27 -6.28
CA TYR A 94 -2.25 0.72 -4.91
C TYR A 94 -2.50 -0.46 -3.97
N ILE A 95 -2.17 -0.27 -2.69
CA ILE A 95 -2.38 -1.24 -1.62
C ILE A 95 -2.83 -0.50 -0.36
N ASP A 96 -3.93 -0.93 0.25
CA ASP A 96 -4.37 -0.44 1.55
C ASP A 96 -3.77 -1.28 2.68
N LEU A 97 -2.92 -0.66 3.49
CA LEU A 97 -2.18 -1.25 4.60
C LEU A 97 -2.79 -0.83 5.94
N LEU A 98 -3.02 -1.79 6.83
CA LEU A 98 -3.41 -1.53 8.22
C LEU A 98 -2.40 -2.15 9.18
N PHE A 99 -2.16 -1.51 10.32
CA PHE A 99 -1.49 -2.19 11.43
C PHE A 99 -2.39 -3.28 12.01
N SER A 100 -1.77 -4.37 12.45
CA SER A 100 -2.44 -5.52 13.04
C SER A 100 -2.64 -5.36 14.55
N ALA A 101 -1.68 -4.74 15.24
CA ALA A 101 -1.79 -4.46 16.66
C ALA A 101 -2.85 -3.37 16.91
N ALA A 102 -3.73 -3.60 17.88
CA ALA A 102 -4.86 -2.71 18.17
C ALA A 102 -4.40 -1.29 18.52
N GLU A 103 -3.35 -1.17 19.34
CA GLU A 103 -2.80 0.11 19.78
C GLU A 103 -2.19 0.91 18.61
N ALA A 104 -1.47 0.22 17.73
CA ALA A 104 -0.85 0.82 16.55
C ALA A 104 -1.90 1.31 15.55
N LYS A 105 -2.93 0.47 15.32
CA LYS A 105 -4.05 0.77 14.43
C LYS A 105 -4.82 2.03 14.83
N LEU A 106 -4.91 2.32 16.13
CA LEU A 106 -5.58 3.51 16.67
C LEU A 106 -4.69 4.75 16.73
N SER A 107 -3.38 4.61 16.54
CA SER A 107 -2.43 5.70 16.75
C SER A 107 -2.09 6.43 15.45
N PHE A 108 -2.65 7.62 15.25
CA PHE A 108 -2.25 8.50 14.15
C PHE A 108 -0.74 8.75 14.14
N GLN A 109 -0.15 9.02 15.32
CA GLN A 109 1.28 9.29 15.45
C GLN A 109 2.15 8.12 14.95
N GLN A 110 1.73 6.88 15.19
CA GLN A 110 2.46 5.72 14.66
C GLN A 110 2.36 5.63 13.13
N HIS A 111 1.19 5.89 12.55
CA HIS A 111 1.01 5.92 11.09
C HIS A 111 1.85 7.03 10.44
N GLU A 112 1.80 8.24 11.00
CA GLU A 112 2.57 9.38 10.52
C GLU A 112 4.07 9.11 10.59
N SER A 113 4.57 8.64 11.73
CA SER A 113 5.99 8.29 11.91
C SER A 113 6.44 7.20 10.94
N PHE A 114 5.59 6.20 10.70
CA PHE A 114 5.82 5.14 9.73
C PHE A 114 5.97 5.70 8.31
N VAL A 115 4.98 6.43 7.79
CA VAL A 115 5.02 6.95 6.40
C VAL A 115 6.16 7.96 6.21
N GLN A 116 6.44 8.80 7.21
CA GLN A 116 7.58 9.74 7.18
C GLN A 116 8.91 9.00 7.10
N THR A 117 9.08 7.93 7.89
CA THR A 117 10.34 7.19 7.95
C THR A 117 10.57 6.39 6.68
N VAL A 118 9.56 5.66 6.20
CA VAL A 118 9.64 4.90 4.93
C VAL A 118 9.92 5.85 3.77
N THR A 119 9.20 6.96 3.66
CA THR A 119 9.42 7.97 2.61
C THR A 119 10.84 8.52 2.64
N ARG A 120 11.37 8.84 3.84
CA ARG A 120 12.75 9.33 4.01
C ARG A 120 13.79 8.31 3.55
N MET A 121 13.52 7.01 3.75
CA MET A 121 14.41 5.94 3.29
C MET A 121 14.35 5.78 1.76
N LEU A 122 13.16 5.84 1.17
CA LEU A 122 12.98 5.69 -0.28
C LEU A 122 13.57 6.87 -1.07
N ARG A 123 13.53 8.09 -0.53
CA ARG A 123 14.22 9.25 -1.12
C ARG A 123 15.75 9.09 -1.21
N ARG A 124 16.33 8.15 -0.47
CA ARG A 124 17.76 7.81 -0.51
C ARG A 124 18.06 6.57 -1.36
N ALA A 125 17.03 5.91 -1.89
CA ALA A 125 17.20 4.79 -2.79
C ALA A 125 17.79 5.27 -4.13
N PRO A 126 18.40 4.38 -4.92
CA PRO A 126 18.93 4.72 -6.24
C PRO A 126 17.92 5.46 -7.11
N ASP A 127 18.45 6.25 -8.03
CA ASP A 127 17.60 6.89 -9.02
C ASP A 127 16.93 5.81 -9.88
N LEU A 128 15.61 5.92 -9.97
CA LEU A 128 14.73 4.94 -10.58
C LEU A 128 13.52 5.71 -11.06
N SER A 129 13.11 5.43 -12.30
CA SER A 129 11.91 6.02 -12.91
C SER A 129 10.66 5.44 -12.26
N SER A 130 10.40 5.88 -11.03
CA SER A 130 9.29 5.44 -10.19
C SER A 130 8.93 6.47 -9.12
N ALA A 131 7.66 6.46 -8.71
CA ALA A 131 7.10 7.32 -7.68
C ALA A 131 6.31 6.48 -6.68
N ALA A 132 6.50 6.73 -5.38
CA ALA A 132 5.73 6.14 -4.29
C ALA A 132 5.01 7.22 -3.49
N GLU A 133 3.74 7.02 -3.17
CA GLU A 133 2.96 7.93 -2.33
C GLU A 133 2.29 7.14 -1.20
N PHE A 134 2.38 7.66 0.03
CA PHE A 134 1.75 7.07 1.20
C PHE A 134 0.77 8.04 1.84
N ILE A 135 -0.50 7.67 1.88
CA ILE A 135 -1.57 8.54 2.35
C ILE A 135 -2.20 7.94 3.60
N VAL A 136 -2.11 8.66 4.73
CA VAL A 136 -2.78 8.24 5.97
C VAL A 136 -4.24 8.66 5.92
N ARG A 137 -5.15 7.70 6.08
CA ARG A 137 -6.61 7.87 5.95
C ARG A 137 -7.37 7.24 7.10
N ARG A 138 -8.66 7.60 7.23
CA ARG A 138 -9.57 7.07 8.27
C ARG A 138 -10.14 5.71 7.89
N CYS A 139 -10.18 4.78 8.83
CA CYS A 139 -10.82 3.48 8.69
C CYS A 139 -11.86 3.28 9.80
N VAL A 140 -12.96 2.61 9.48
CA VAL A 140 -13.94 2.12 10.45
C VAL A 140 -13.87 0.60 10.46
N ASP A 141 -13.34 0.00 11.53
CA ASP A 141 -13.26 -1.46 11.66
C ASP A 141 -14.46 -2.01 12.44
N ARG A 142 -15.26 -2.86 11.80
CA ARG A 142 -16.43 -3.53 12.38
C ARG A 142 -16.22 -5.03 12.57
N ARG A 143 -15.01 -5.55 12.34
CA ARG A 143 -14.70 -6.99 12.44
C ARG A 143 -14.70 -7.50 13.88
N SER A 144 -14.45 -6.63 14.87
CA SER A 144 -14.35 -7.02 16.29
C SER A 144 -15.71 -7.26 16.95
N ALA A 145 -16.74 -6.47 16.62
CA ALA A 145 -18.14 -6.77 16.92
C ALA A 145 -19.08 -5.91 16.05
N PRO A 146 -20.26 -6.42 15.64
CA PRO A 146 -21.20 -5.71 14.76
C PRO A 146 -21.69 -4.36 15.32
N ASP A 147 -21.82 -4.27 16.65
CA ASP A 147 -22.34 -3.09 17.34
C ASP A 147 -21.25 -2.14 17.86
N SER A 148 -19.97 -2.48 17.69
CA SER A 148 -18.83 -1.65 18.12
C SER A 148 -17.89 -1.41 16.95
N ALA A 149 -18.24 -0.41 16.15
CA ALA A 149 -17.33 0.13 15.14
C ALA A 149 -16.15 0.85 15.82
N VAL A 150 -14.94 0.58 15.35
CA VAL A 150 -13.72 1.19 15.84
C VAL A 150 -13.17 2.14 14.80
N ASP A 151 -13.19 3.45 15.11
CA ASP A 151 -12.49 4.45 14.31
C ASP A 151 -10.98 4.30 14.47
N CYS A 152 -10.28 4.22 13.35
CA CYS A 152 -8.87 3.92 13.28
C CYS A 152 -8.25 4.51 12.01
N PHE A 153 -7.00 4.15 11.73
CA PHE A 153 -6.27 4.62 10.55
C PHE A 153 -5.79 3.46 9.68
N PHE A 154 -5.52 3.80 8.43
CA PHE A 154 -4.85 2.95 7.47
C PHE A 154 -3.97 3.81 6.56
N VAL A 155 -3.11 3.17 5.78
CA VAL A 155 -2.28 3.81 4.76
C VAL A 155 -2.68 3.29 3.40
N THR A 156 -3.10 4.16 2.49
CA THR A 156 -3.10 3.80 1.06
C THR A 156 -1.72 4.09 0.50
N PHE A 157 -1.09 3.06 -0.05
CA PHE A 157 0.20 3.13 -0.70
C PHE A 157 0.01 3.04 -2.22
N TYR A 158 0.34 4.11 -2.94
CA TYR A 158 0.43 4.11 -4.40
C TYR A 158 1.87 3.92 -4.85
N LEU A 159 2.04 3.17 -5.93
CA LEU A 159 3.34 2.97 -6.57
C LEU A 159 3.19 3.04 -8.08
N HIS A 160 4.05 3.83 -8.71
CA HIS A 160 4.15 3.92 -10.16
C HIS A 160 5.57 3.63 -10.61
N GLY A 161 5.72 2.85 -11.67
CA GLY A 161 6.93 2.76 -12.47
C GLY A 161 6.69 3.34 -13.86
N TYR A 162 7.70 3.98 -14.44
CA TYR A 162 7.60 4.68 -15.73
C TYR A 162 8.58 4.08 -16.75
N GLY A 163 8.23 4.17 -18.03
CA GLY A 163 9.10 3.74 -19.13
C GLY A 163 8.50 4.02 -20.51
N GLU A 164 9.27 3.71 -21.55
CA GLU A 164 8.87 3.95 -22.95
C GLU A 164 7.64 3.12 -23.37
N ASP A 165 7.46 1.97 -22.74
CA ASP A 165 6.35 1.04 -22.94
C ASP A 165 5.94 0.37 -21.62
N GLU A 166 4.87 -0.42 -21.68
CA GLU A 166 4.31 -1.12 -20.52
C GLU A 166 5.31 -2.10 -19.88
N GLN A 167 6.16 -2.76 -20.68
CA GLN A 167 7.11 -3.73 -20.17
C GLN A 167 8.20 -3.04 -19.34
N GLN A 168 8.73 -1.92 -19.85
CA GLN A 168 9.70 -1.10 -19.13
C GLN A 168 9.08 -0.48 -17.87
N ALA A 169 7.90 0.12 -17.98
CA ALA A 169 7.18 0.71 -16.85
C ALA A 169 6.90 -0.32 -15.73
N ARG A 170 6.44 -1.52 -16.10
CA ARG A 170 6.22 -2.63 -15.16
C ARG A 170 7.53 -3.10 -14.52
N LYS A 171 8.64 -3.14 -15.27
CA LYS A 171 9.95 -3.50 -14.71
C LYS A 171 10.40 -2.49 -13.65
N CYS A 172 10.24 -1.19 -13.91
CA CYS A 172 10.54 -0.15 -12.94
C CYS A 172 9.64 -0.25 -11.70
N TRP A 173 8.34 -0.50 -11.90
CA TRP A 173 7.39 -0.74 -10.82
C TRP A 173 7.78 -1.94 -9.94
N SER A 174 8.15 -3.07 -10.56
CA SER A 174 8.56 -4.31 -9.87
C SER A 174 9.78 -4.10 -8.97
N ILE A 175 10.80 -3.40 -9.49
CA ILE A 175 11.99 -3.03 -8.71
C ILE A 175 11.60 -2.09 -7.56
N ALA A 176 10.77 -1.09 -7.84
CA ALA A 176 10.34 -0.12 -6.84
C ALA A 176 9.52 -0.77 -5.71
N LEU A 177 8.66 -1.75 -6.01
CA LEU A 177 7.85 -2.45 -5.02
C LEU A 177 8.74 -3.22 -4.03
N LYS A 178 9.79 -3.87 -4.54
CA LYS A 178 10.80 -4.53 -3.70
C LYS A 178 11.58 -3.56 -2.83
N LEU A 179 11.93 -2.38 -3.35
CA LEU A 179 12.57 -1.32 -2.55
C LEU A 179 11.65 -0.82 -1.42
N VAL A 180 10.36 -0.64 -1.70
CA VAL A 180 9.35 -0.28 -0.69
C VAL A 180 9.25 -1.35 0.38
N GLN A 181 9.10 -2.62 -0.02
CA GLN A 181 9.04 -3.75 0.91
C GLN A 181 10.27 -3.79 1.82
N HIS A 182 11.48 -3.66 1.25
CA HIS A 182 12.71 -3.62 2.04
C HIS A 182 12.76 -2.44 3.02
N ALA A 183 12.33 -1.25 2.59
CA ALA A 183 12.28 -0.08 3.48
C ALA A 183 11.30 -0.30 4.65
N MET A 184 10.14 -0.90 4.39
CA MET A 184 9.18 -1.26 5.43
C MET A 184 9.72 -2.32 6.39
N ILE A 185 10.35 -3.39 5.88
CA ILE A 185 11.01 -4.42 6.71
C ILE A 185 12.06 -3.79 7.63
N GLN A 186 12.92 -2.93 7.09
CA GLN A 186 13.95 -2.25 7.86
C GLN A 186 13.38 -1.31 8.94
N HIS A 187 12.27 -0.63 8.65
CA HIS A 187 11.56 0.16 9.66
C HIS A 187 11.05 -0.73 10.80
N CYS A 188 10.37 -1.83 10.46
CA CYS A 188 9.80 -2.76 11.44
C CYS A 188 10.87 -3.42 12.32
N ALA A 189 12.02 -3.77 11.75
CA ALA A 189 13.13 -4.35 12.51
C ALA A 189 13.72 -3.38 13.54
N ARG A 190 13.67 -2.06 13.28
CA ARG A 190 14.19 -1.03 14.20
C ARG A 190 13.21 -0.72 15.32
N SER A 191 11.91 -0.75 15.06
CA SER A 191 10.88 -0.49 16.08
C SER A 191 10.76 -1.60 17.13
N VAL A 192 11.25 -2.81 16.85
CA VAL A 192 11.30 -3.92 17.83
C VAL A 192 12.49 -3.79 18.80
N GLN A 193 13.50 -2.97 18.46
CA GLN A 193 14.73 -2.80 19.25
C GLN A 193 14.74 -1.54 20.13
N SER A 194 13.69 -0.71 20.07
CA SER A 194 13.53 0.54 20.81
C SER A 194 12.51 0.41 21.93
#